data_AF-A0AB39VT39-F1
#
_entry.id   AF-A0AB39VT39-F1
#
_cell.length_a   1.000
_cell.length_b   1.000
_cell.length_c   1.000
_cell.angle_alpha   90.00
_cell.angle_beta   90.00
_cell.angle_gamma   90.00
#
_symmetry.space_group_name_H-M   'P 1'
#
loop_
_entity.id
_entity.type
_entity.pdbx_description
1 polymer ?
#
loop_
_entity_poly.entity_id
_entity_poly.type
_entity_poly.pdbx_seq_one_letter_code
_entity_poly.pdbx_strand_id
1 'polypeptide(L)'
;MIVLDTPVIMEILRPKPHKSVLEWLDAQDAQQLFLTAITVAELFASLENLADSKQKAQVSTLMLEMLNQDFSGRLLPFDAQSAIIFAPLLAGNQNIEISLSYAELQKVAICQQHQARLATLDAHRFANSGIPLLNPWENQGSPRWREDSAEYFVMSRKS
;
A
#
# COMPACT_ATOMS: atom_id res chain seq x y z
N MET A 1 1.49 8.26 -7.86
CA MET A 1 2.07 7.46 -6.76
C MET A 1 1.06 6.52 -6.13
N ILE A 2 1.54 5.48 -5.46
CA ILE A 2 0.78 4.51 -4.68
C ILE A 2 1.51 4.31 -3.35
N VAL A 3 0.78 4.45 -2.24
CA VAL A 3 1.27 4.15 -0.89
C VAL A 3 0.92 2.70 -0.57
N LEU A 4 1.92 1.92 -0.16
CA LEU A 4 1.73 0.55 0.28
C LEU A 4 1.39 0.53 1.77
N ASP A 5 0.31 -0.16 2.12
CA ASP A 5 -0.08 -0.40 3.50
C ASP A 5 0.71 -1.56 4.11
N THR A 6 0.69 -1.66 5.44
CA THR A 6 1.45 -2.64 6.23
C THR A 6 1.17 -4.09 5.80
N PRO A 7 -0.09 -4.52 5.54
CA PRO A 7 -0.35 -5.88 5.07
C PRO A 7 0.32 -6.22 3.74
N VAL A 8 0.48 -5.25 2.84
CA VAL A 8 1.14 -5.47 1.53
C VAL A 8 2.61 -5.79 1.74
N ILE A 9 3.31 -5.00 2.54
CA ILE A 9 4.73 -5.25 2.84
C ILE A 9 4.91 -6.54 3.61
N MET A 10 4.08 -6.81 4.61
CA MET A 10 4.15 -8.04 5.38
C MET A 10 3.92 -9.29 4.51
N GLU A 11 3.08 -9.20 3.47
CA GLU A 11 2.87 -10.30 2.52
C GLU A 11 4.09 -10.56 1.64
N ILE A 12 4.75 -9.51 1.13
CA ILE A 12 5.98 -9.63 0.32
C ILE A 12 7.09 -10.30 1.13
N LEU A 13 7.16 -10.06 2.44
CA LEU A 13 8.16 -10.64 3.33
C LEU A 13 7.86 -12.11 3.72
N ARG A 14 6.71 -12.67 3.34
CA ARG A 14 6.41 -14.07 3.63
C ARG A 14 7.28 -15.00 2.79
N PRO A 15 7.63 -16.21 3.29
CA PRO A 15 8.37 -17.20 2.48
C PRO A 15 7.67 -17.62 1.18
N LYS A 16 6.33 -17.50 1.15
CA LYS A 16 5.49 -17.78 -0.03
C LYS A 16 4.41 -16.69 -0.13
N PRO A 17 4.72 -15.54 -0.74
CA PRO A 17 3.76 -14.46 -0.93
C PRO A 17 2.61 -14.88 -1.83
N HIS A 18 1.45 -14.25 -1.65
CA HIS A 18 0.29 -14.46 -2.51
C HIS A 18 0.58 -14.05 -3.96
N LYS A 19 0.26 -14.93 -4.91
CA LYS A 19 0.62 -14.75 -6.33
C LYS A 19 0.07 -13.44 -6.93
N SER A 20 -1.18 -13.09 -6.66
CA SER A 20 -1.78 -11.87 -7.22
C SER A 20 -1.11 -10.60 -6.70
N VAL A 21 -0.59 -10.60 -5.47
CA VAL A 21 0.15 -9.45 -4.93
C VAL A 21 1.46 -9.26 -5.69
N LEU A 22 2.18 -10.35 -5.96
CA LEU A 22 3.41 -10.31 -6.76
C LEU A 22 3.12 -9.83 -8.19
N GLU A 23 2.11 -10.41 -8.85
CA GLU A 23 1.70 -10.00 -10.21
C GLU A 23 1.27 -8.53 -10.26
N TRP A 24 0.57 -8.05 -9.23
CA TRP A 24 0.17 -6.66 -9.13
C TRP A 24 1.38 -5.73 -8.95
N LEU A 25 2.34 -6.10 -8.09
CA LEU A 25 3.58 -5.34 -7.88
C LEU A 25 4.43 -5.29 -9.14
N ASP A 26 4.59 -6.41 -9.84
CA ASP A 26 5.34 -6.51 -11.10
C ASP A 26 4.73 -5.63 -12.21
N ALA A 27 3.44 -5.31 -12.12
CA ALA A 27 2.75 -4.42 -13.04
C ALA A 27 2.90 -2.93 -12.69
N GLN A 28 3.45 -2.57 -11.52
CA GLN A 28 3.65 -1.18 -11.12
C GLN A 28 5.04 -0.66 -11.52
N ASP A 29 5.13 0.64 -11.77
CA ASP A 29 6.42 1.32 -11.76
C ASP A 29 6.94 1.38 -10.31
N ALA A 30 8.06 0.72 -10.05
CA ALA A 30 8.68 0.69 -8.74
C ALA A 30 8.92 2.09 -8.17
N GLN A 31 9.23 3.10 -8.99
CA GLN A 31 9.47 4.48 -8.55
C GLN A 31 8.18 5.20 -8.11
N GLN A 32 7.01 4.63 -8.42
CA GLN A 32 5.71 5.16 -8.01
C GLN A 32 5.19 4.54 -6.71
N LEU A 33 5.92 3.60 -6.10
CA LEU A 33 5.56 2.97 -4.82
C LEU A 33 6.16 3.74 -3.64
N PHE A 34 5.40 3.92 -2.57
CA PHE A 34 5.82 4.71 -1.40
C PHE A 34 5.38 4.02 -0.12
N LEU A 35 6.03 4.36 0.99
CA LEU A 35 5.60 4.00 2.33
C LEU A 35 5.34 5.25 3.14
N THR A 36 4.45 5.16 4.13
CA THR A 36 4.32 6.20 5.14
C THR A 36 5.20 5.88 6.34
N ALA A 37 5.61 6.89 7.09
CA ALA A 37 6.25 6.71 8.40
C ALA A 37 5.37 5.89 9.36
N ILE A 38 4.04 5.94 9.21
CA ILE A 38 3.10 5.14 9.98
C ILE A 38 3.20 3.67 9.61
N THR A 39 3.24 3.34 8.32
CA THR A 39 3.49 1.97 7.83
C THR A 39 4.80 1.44 8.38
N VAL A 40 5.87 2.24 8.35
CA VAL A 40 7.17 1.86 8.92
C VAL A 40 7.06 1.58 10.42
N ALA A 41 6.40 2.45 11.19
CA ALA A 41 6.20 2.25 12.62
C ALA A 41 5.43 0.95 12.92
N GLU A 42 4.38 0.65 12.17
CA GLU A 42 3.60 -0.59 12.33
C GLU A 42 4.41 -1.85 11.99
N LEU A 43 5.25 -1.79 10.96
CA LEU A 43 6.13 -2.91 10.60
C LEU A 43 7.10 -3.24 11.75
N PHE A 44 7.79 -2.22 12.30
CA PHE A 44 8.71 -2.44 13.42
C PHE A 44 8.00 -2.79 14.72
N ALA A 45 6.83 -2.20 15.00
CA ALA A 45 6.01 -2.61 16.13
C ALA A 45 5.58 -4.08 16.04
N SER A 46 5.31 -4.58 14.83
CA SER A 46 4.99 -6.00 14.61
C SER A 46 6.18 -6.91 14.93
N LEU A 47 7.41 -6.47 14.66
CA LEU A 47 8.62 -7.22 15.02
C LEU A 47 8.83 -7.34 16.53
N GLU A 48 8.39 -6.36 17.31
CA GLU A 48 8.47 -6.41 18.78
C GLU A 48 7.68 -7.56 19.38
N ASN A 49 6.67 -8.08 18.67
CA ASN A 49 5.86 -9.22 19.11
C ASN A 49 6.49 -10.59 18.78
N LEU A 50 7.63 -10.64 18.09
CA LEU A 50 8.33 -11.90 17.79
C LEU A 50 9.08 -12.41 19.02
N ALA A 51 8.80 -13.66 19.42
CA ALA A 51 9.45 -14.30 20.57
C ALA A 51 10.90 -14.72 20.28
N ASP A 52 11.20 -15.13 19.04
CA ASP A 52 12.55 -15.54 18.64
C ASP A 52 13.40 -14.32 18.30
N SER A 53 14.41 -14.06 19.13
CA SER A 53 15.32 -12.91 18.98
C SER A 53 16.19 -12.99 17.72
N LYS A 54 16.54 -14.20 17.26
CA LYS A 54 17.31 -14.41 16.03
C LYS A 54 16.44 -14.13 14.81
N GLN A 55 15.21 -14.65 14.80
CA GLN A 55 14.25 -14.36 13.73
C GLN A 55 13.94 -12.86 13.67
N LYS A 56 13.70 -12.23 14.82
CA LYS A 56 13.48 -10.79 14.93
C LYS A 56 14.65 -9.98 14.34
N ALA A 57 15.88 -10.34 14.69
CA ALA A 57 17.08 -9.68 14.16
C ALA A 57 17.18 -9.82 12.63
N GLN A 58 16.94 -11.01 12.09
CA GLN A 58 16.97 -11.27 10.65
C GLN A 58 15.92 -10.45 9.89
N VAL A 59 14.67 -10.45 10.35
CA VAL A 59 13.60 -9.68 9.70
C VAL A 59 13.86 -8.17 9.82
N SER A 60 14.36 -7.71 10.96
CA SER A 60 14.74 -6.30 11.15
C SER A 60 15.81 -5.84 10.16
N THR A 61 16.86 -6.65 9.94
CA THR A 61 17.88 -6.37 8.92
C THR A 61 17.28 -6.24 7.53
N LEU A 62 16.45 -7.20 7.11
CA LEU A 62 15.80 -7.17 5.80
C LEU A 62 14.88 -5.95 5.61
N MET A 63 14.12 -5.59 6.66
CA MET A 63 13.27 -4.39 6.63
C MET A 63 14.12 -3.11 6.50
N LEU A 64 15.22 -2.99 7.25
CA LEU A 64 16.11 -1.83 7.15
C LEU A 64 16.78 -1.72 5.78
N GLU A 65 17.18 -2.85 5.19
CA GLU A 65 17.73 -2.87 3.83
C GLU A 65 16.69 -2.41 2.81
N MET A 66 15.48 -2.96 2.86
CA MET A 66 14.36 -2.54 2.00
C MET A 66 14.06 -1.03 2.13
N LEU A 67 14.04 -0.49 3.35
CA LEU A 67 13.77 0.94 3.56
C LEU A 67 14.88 1.84 3.00
N ASN A 68 16.15 1.45 3.17
CA ASN A 68 17.30 2.26 2.77
C ASN A 68 17.67 2.14 1.29
N GLN A 69 17.37 1.00 0.67
CA GLN A 69 17.72 0.71 -0.72
C GLN A 69 16.51 0.90 -1.62
N ASP A 70 15.44 0.17 -1.36
CA ASP A 70 14.26 0.20 -2.23
C ASP A 70 13.49 1.50 -2.01
N PHE A 71 13.14 1.86 -0.78
CA PHE A 71 12.29 3.04 -0.50
C PHE A 71 13.06 4.33 -0.16
N SER A 72 14.35 4.41 -0.51
CA SER A 72 15.13 5.63 -0.29
C SER A 72 14.47 6.85 -0.95
N GLY A 73 14.25 7.91 -0.18
CA GLY A 73 13.55 9.11 -0.64
C GLY A 73 12.04 8.94 -0.90
N ARG A 74 11.46 7.77 -0.58
CA ARG A 74 10.05 7.42 -0.81
C ARG A 74 9.30 7.05 0.48
N LEU A 75 9.79 7.56 1.60
CA LEU A 75 9.17 7.48 2.92
C LEU A 75 8.46 8.81 3.22
N LEU A 76 7.13 8.80 3.24
CA LEU A 76 6.31 9.98 3.45
C LEU A 76 6.08 10.22 4.96
N PRO A 77 6.43 11.40 5.51
CA PRO A 77 6.24 11.71 6.92
C PRO A 77 4.78 12.03 7.25
N PHE A 78 4.40 11.90 8.52
CA PHE A 78 3.23 12.61 9.06
C PHE A 78 3.69 13.99 9.53
N ASP A 79 3.68 14.96 8.61
CA ASP A 79 4.13 16.34 8.87
C ASP A 79 2.96 17.25 9.30
N ALA A 80 3.25 18.54 9.50
CA ALA A 80 2.23 19.52 9.89
C ALA A 80 1.11 19.69 8.85
N GLN A 81 1.40 19.51 7.56
CA GLN A 81 0.40 19.59 6.50
C GLN A 81 -0.54 18.38 6.54
N SER A 82 0.01 17.18 6.77
CA SER A 82 -0.77 15.97 7.01
C SER A 82 -1.62 16.12 8.27
N ALA A 83 -1.10 16.75 9.32
CA ALA A 83 -1.85 16.99 10.56
C ALA A 83 -3.08 17.90 10.37
N ILE A 84 -2.98 18.93 9.50
CA ILE A 84 -4.10 19.80 9.16
C ILE A 84 -5.19 19.03 8.42
N ILE A 85 -4.81 18.13 7.50
CA ILE A 85 -5.75 17.26 6.77
C ILE A 85 -6.35 16.19 7.69
N PHE A 86 -5.58 15.68 8.63
CA PHE A 86 -5.99 14.68 9.60
C PHE A 86 -7.14 15.16 10.51
N ALA A 87 -7.12 16.43 10.93
CA ALA A 87 -8.10 16.96 11.89
C ALA A 87 -9.58 16.79 11.43
N PRO A 88 -9.99 17.21 10.22
CA PRO A 88 -11.35 16.98 9.75
C PRO A 88 -11.66 15.50 9.51
N LEU A 89 -10.68 14.68 9.09
CA LEU A 89 -10.86 13.23 8.97
C LEU A 89 -11.22 12.60 10.32
N LEU A 90 -10.48 12.96 11.37
CA LEU A 90 -10.75 12.50 12.73
C LEU A 90 -12.12 12.95 13.24
N ALA A 91 -12.52 14.20 12.98
CA ALA A 91 -13.84 14.69 13.37
C ALA A 91 -14.98 13.93 12.66
N GLY A 92 -14.83 13.66 11.36
CA GLY A 92 -15.78 12.87 10.58
C GLY A 92 -15.84 11.39 10.97
N ASN A 93 -14.76 10.86 11.56
CA ASN A 93 -14.62 9.45 11.92
C ASN A 93 -15.42 9.04 13.17
N GLN A 94 -15.99 9.98 13.93
CA GLN A 94 -16.68 9.70 15.20
C GLN A 94 -18.11 9.15 15.03
N ASN A 95 -18.72 9.32 13.86
CA ASN A 95 -20.14 9.02 13.62
C ASN A 95 -20.38 8.05 12.46
N ILE A 96 -19.38 7.22 12.13
CA ILE A 96 -19.46 6.24 11.04
C ILE A 96 -19.46 4.81 11.58
N GLU A 97 -20.11 3.90 10.87
CA GLU A 97 -20.25 2.48 11.28
C GLU A 97 -18.91 1.78 11.43
N ILE A 98 -17.93 2.12 10.59
CA ILE A 98 -16.57 1.57 10.63
C ILE A 98 -15.60 2.73 10.85
N SER A 99 -15.29 3.02 12.11
CA SER A 99 -14.30 4.04 12.46
C SER A 99 -12.88 3.53 12.21
N LEU A 100 -12.08 4.34 11.53
CA LEU A 100 -10.64 4.14 11.40
C LEU A 100 -9.91 4.49 12.70
N SER A 101 -8.81 3.81 12.98
CA SER A 101 -7.90 4.16 14.06
C SER A 101 -7.14 5.46 13.76
N TYR A 102 -6.48 6.03 14.77
CA TYR A 102 -5.60 7.20 14.58
C TYR A 102 -4.51 6.94 13.54
N ALA A 103 -3.86 5.77 13.57
CA ALA A 103 -2.82 5.41 12.62
C ALA A 103 -3.36 5.32 11.18
N GLU A 104 -4.53 4.71 11.01
CA GLU A 104 -5.19 4.61 9.71
C GLU A 104 -5.59 5.98 9.17
N LEU A 105 -6.14 6.85 10.01
CA LEU A 105 -6.45 8.24 9.65
C LEU A 105 -5.20 9.04 9.29
N GLN A 106 -4.07 8.82 9.97
CA GLN A 106 -2.80 9.44 9.61
C GLN A 106 -2.32 8.98 8.23
N LYS A 107 -2.42 7.68 7.91
CA LYS A 107 -2.11 7.18 6.56
C LYS A 107 -3.02 7.82 5.49
N VAL A 108 -4.32 7.93 5.77
CA VAL A 108 -5.27 8.61 4.88
C VAL A 108 -4.86 10.06 4.66
N ALA A 109 -4.52 10.79 5.72
CA ALA A 109 -4.12 12.19 5.63
C ALA A 109 -2.87 12.38 4.78
N ILE A 110 -1.85 11.52 4.95
CA ILE A 110 -0.66 11.50 4.11
C ILE A 110 -1.03 11.21 2.65
N CYS A 111 -1.90 10.22 2.41
CA CYS A 111 -2.34 9.91 1.06
C CYS A 111 -3.07 11.09 0.41
N GLN A 112 -3.95 11.79 1.15
CA GLN A 112 -4.65 12.97 0.65
C GLN A 112 -3.69 14.13 0.33
N GLN A 113 -2.73 14.43 1.22
CA GLN A 113 -1.70 15.46 0.99
C GLN A 113 -0.98 15.25 -0.34
N HIS A 114 -0.64 14.01 -0.64
CA HIS A 114 0.16 13.64 -1.79
C HIS A 114 -0.67 13.18 -3.00
N GLN A 115 -2.00 13.28 -2.96
CA GLN A 115 -2.90 12.76 -4.01
C GLN A 115 -2.59 11.29 -4.36
N ALA A 116 -2.21 10.51 -3.35
CA ALA A 116 -1.81 9.13 -3.47
C ALA A 116 -3.00 8.18 -3.41
N ARG A 117 -2.81 7.00 -4.01
CA ARG A 117 -3.71 5.85 -3.85
C ARG A 117 -3.17 4.96 -2.73
N LEU A 118 -4.04 4.37 -1.91
CA LEU A 118 -3.63 3.42 -0.88
C LEU A 118 -3.81 1.98 -1.39
N ALA A 119 -2.73 1.21 -1.44
CA ALA A 119 -2.79 -0.23 -1.68
C ALA A 119 -2.89 -0.96 -0.35
N THR A 120 -4.01 -1.61 -0.09
CA THR A 120 -4.31 -2.28 1.18
C THR A 120 -5.08 -3.58 0.95
N LEU A 121 -5.04 -4.49 1.93
CA LEU A 121 -5.80 -5.74 1.91
C LEU A 121 -7.31 -5.50 2.08
N ASP A 122 -7.69 -4.46 2.82
CA ASP A 122 -9.08 -4.16 3.17
C ASP A 122 -9.50 -2.79 2.64
N ALA A 123 -9.73 -2.69 1.33
CA ALA A 123 -10.19 -1.45 0.72
C ALA A 123 -11.56 -1.00 1.27
N HIS A 124 -12.43 -1.93 1.66
CA HIS A 124 -13.75 -1.57 2.20
C HIS A 124 -13.65 -0.76 3.50
N ARG A 125 -12.69 -1.08 4.36
CA ARG A 125 -12.41 -0.34 5.59
C ARG A 125 -12.10 1.14 5.35
N PHE A 126 -11.48 1.48 4.23
CA PHE A 126 -11.12 2.85 3.87
C PHE A 126 -12.11 3.51 2.90
N ALA A 127 -13.23 2.86 2.55
CA ALA A 127 -14.12 3.33 1.47
C ALA A 127 -14.62 4.78 1.66
N ASN A 128 -14.84 5.20 2.91
CA ASN A 128 -15.33 6.55 3.26
C ASN A 128 -14.22 7.58 3.49
N SER A 129 -12.95 7.22 3.26
CA SER A 129 -11.79 8.09 3.53
C SER A 129 -11.52 9.13 2.43
N GLY A 130 -12.19 9.02 1.27
CA GLY A 130 -12.05 9.97 0.16
C GLY A 130 -10.75 9.85 -0.65
N ILE A 131 -9.91 8.84 -0.38
CA ILE A 131 -8.74 8.53 -1.22
C ILE A 131 -9.06 7.37 -2.17
N PRO A 132 -8.38 7.27 -3.33
CA PRO A 132 -8.52 6.09 -4.18
C PRO A 132 -7.83 4.88 -3.56
N LEU A 133 -8.47 3.72 -3.67
CA LEU A 133 -8.05 2.48 -3.02
C LEU A 133 -7.72 1.41 -4.06
N LEU A 134 -6.71 0.60 -3.76
CA LEU A 134 -6.29 -0.53 -4.57
C LEU A 134 -6.21 -1.76 -3.66
N ASN A 135 -6.77 -2.88 -4.09
CA ASN A 135 -6.57 -4.16 -3.43
C ASN A 135 -5.67 -5.05 -4.31
N PRO A 136 -4.40 -5.27 -3.93
CA PRO A 136 -3.49 -6.14 -4.68
C PRO A 136 -3.89 -7.63 -4.71
N TRP A 137 -4.77 -8.06 -3.79
CA TRP A 137 -5.24 -9.45 -3.76
C TRP A 137 -6.39 -9.71 -4.73
N GLU A 138 -7.16 -8.68 -5.03
CA GLU A 138 -8.21 -8.76 -6.03
C GLU A 138 -7.58 -8.80 -7.41
N ASN A 139 -8.00 -9.78 -8.21
CA ASN A 139 -7.51 -9.97 -9.55
C ASN A 139 -8.00 -8.78 -10.40
N GLN A 140 -7.20 -7.71 -10.47
CA GLN A 140 -7.44 -6.62 -11.41
C GLN A 140 -7.15 -7.21 -12.78
N GLY A 141 -8.19 -7.79 -13.39
CA GLY A 141 -8.11 -8.36 -14.74
C GLY A 141 -7.27 -7.43 -15.61
N SER A 142 -6.35 -8.03 -16.37
CA SER A 142 -5.48 -7.29 -17.29
C SER A 142 -6.28 -6.18 -17.96
N PRO A 143 -5.77 -4.94 -18.07
CA PRO A 143 -6.52 -3.89 -18.72
C PRO A 143 -7.05 -4.40 -20.07
N ARG A 144 -8.37 -4.35 -20.28
CA ARG A 144 -9.07 -4.86 -21.47
C ARG A 144 -8.45 -4.44 -22.81
N TRP A 145 -7.68 -3.34 -22.84
CA TRP A 145 -6.96 -2.91 -24.03
C TRP A 145 -5.86 -3.87 -24.53
N ARG A 146 -5.37 -4.82 -23.70
CA ARG A 146 -4.48 -5.90 -24.18
C ARG A 146 -5.23 -7.03 -24.90
N GLU A 147 -6.51 -7.23 -24.61
CA GLU A 147 -7.35 -8.22 -25.31
C GLU A 147 -7.82 -7.67 -26.67
N ASP A 148 -8.23 -6.40 -26.72
CA ASP A 148 -8.64 -5.75 -27.97
C ASP A 148 -7.47 -5.62 -28.96
N SER A 149 -6.24 -5.43 -28.47
CA SER A 149 -5.04 -5.37 -29.33
C SER A 149 -4.71 -6.72 -29.97
N ALA A 150 -5.01 -7.83 -29.30
CA ALA A 150 -4.83 -9.17 -29.85
C ALA A 150 -5.91 -9.49 -30.90
N GLU A 151 -7.15 -9.02 -30.70
CA GLU A 151 -8.21 -9.15 -31.70
C GLU A 151 -7.91 -8.33 -32.97
N TYR A 152 -7.40 -7.10 -32.84
CA TYR A 152 -6.96 -6.29 -33.98
C TYR A 152 -5.80 -6.95 -34.76
N PHE A 153 -4.84 -7.57 -34.07
CA PHE A 153 -3.70 -8.23 -34.72
C PHE A 153 -4.12 -9.52 -35.47
N VAL A 154 -5.13 -10.23 -34.97
CA VAL A 154 -5.68 -11.45 -35.60
C VAL A 154 -6.61 -11.11 -36.77
N MET A 155 -7.40 -10.04 -36.68
CA MET A 155 -8.30 -9.61 -37.77
C MET A 155 -7.54 -9.00 -38.96
N SER A 156 -6.41 -8.34 -38.73
CA SER A 156 -5.60 -7.71 -39.80
C SER A 156 -4.82 -8.70 -40.68
N ARG A 157 -4.82 -10.00 -40.40
CA ARG A 157 -4.16 -11.06 -41.21
C ARG A 157 -5.12 -11.88 -42.07
N LYS A 158 -6.39 -11.51 -42.13
CA LYS A 158 -7.41 -12.18 -42.97
C LYS A 158 -7.89 -11.34 -44.17
N SER A 159 -7.14 -10.31 -44.56
CA SER A 159 -7.35 -9.62 -45.85
C SER A 159 -6.17 -9.81 -46.78
#